data_AF-A0A354IYS4-F1
#
_entry.id   AF-A0A354IYS4-F1
#
_cell.length_a   1.000
_cell.length_b   1.000
_cell.length_c   1.000
_cell.angle_alpha   90.00
_cell.angle_beta   90.00
_cell.angle_gamma   90.00
#
_symmetry.space_group_name_H-M   'P 1'
#
loop_
_entity.id
_entity.type
_entity.pdbx_description
1 polymer ?
#
loop_
_entity_poly.entity_id
_entity_poly.type
_entity_poly.pdbx_seq_one_letter_code
_entity_poly.pdbx_strand_id
1 'polypeptide(L)' 'THETTLRPAMFVLSNMLAAGEGGPADAQEARRWLELAGELEYPEALQQLAMLEPDPRKAELLMRQAAHAMMHRPR' A
#
# COMPACT_ATOMS: atom_id res chain seq x y z
N THR A 1 6.32 -12.09 -16.50
CA THR A 1 5.02 -12.35 -15.83
C THR A 1 5.09 -12.37 -14.31
N HIS A 2 6.26 -12.22 -13.66
CA HIS A 2 6.37 -12.26 -12.20
C HIS A 2 6.27 -10.89 -11.50
N GLU A 3 6.53 -9.78 -12.19
CA GLU A 3 6.49 -8.42 -11.60
C GLU A 3 5.08 -7.90 -11.27
N THR A 4 4.04 -8.40 -11.95
CA THR A 4 2.66 -7.94 -11.74
C THR A 4 2.10 -8.39 -10.37
N THR A 5 2.62 -9.48 -9.79
CA THR A 5 2.12 -10.03 -8.53
C THR A 5 2.84 -9.50 -7.29
N LEU A 6 3.98 -8.82 -7.44
CA LEU A 6 4.76 -8.33 -6.30
C LEU A 6 4.01 -7.28 -5.47
N ARG A 7 3.31 -6.35 -6.11
CA ARG A 7 2.59 -5.25 -5.44
C ARG A 7 1.38 -5.73 -4.63
N PRO A 8 0.49 -6.58 -5.21
CA PRO A 8 -0.56 -7.24 -4.43
C PRO A 8 0.00 -8.09 -3.29
N ALA A 9 1.12 -8.78 -3.50
CA ALA A 9 1.73 -9.60 -2.45
C ALA A 9 2.28 -8.76 -1.29
N MET A 10 2.96 -7.64 -1.57
CA MET A 10 3.43 -6.69 -0.56
C MET A 10 2.27 -6.10 0.24
N PHE A 11 1.16 -5.78 -0.42
CA PHE A 11 -0.05 -5.30 0.27
C PHE A 11 -0.68 -6.36 1.17
N VAL A 12 -0.79 -7.61 0.69
CA VAL A 12 -1.31 -8.71 1.52
C VAL A 12 -0.40 -8.96 2.73
N LEU A 13 0.92 -8.99 2.53
CA LEU A 13 1.89 -9.15 3.62
C LEU A 13 1.77 -8.03 4.65
N SER A 14 1.60 -6.79 4.20
CA SER A 14 1.36 -5.66 5.09
C SER A 14 0.13 -5.88 5.98
N ASN A 15 -0.98 -6.31 5.39
CA ASN A 15 -2.21 -6.57 6.13
C ASN A 15 -2.06 -7.72 7.13
N MET A 16 -1.36 -8.78 6.75
CA MET A 16 -1.05 -9.90 7.64
C MET A 16 -0.23 -9.44 8.85
N LEU A 17 0.81 -8.63 8.61
CA LEU A 17 1.66 -8.07 9.67
C LEU A 17 0.87 -7.13 10.59
N ALA A 18 -0.01 -6.30 10.03
CA ALA A 18 -0.86 -5.41 10.81
C ALA A 18 -1.88 -6.20 11.68
N ALA A 19 -2.38 -7.32 11.16
CA ALA A 19 -3.32 -8.20 11.86
C ALA A 19 -2.65 -9.16 12.86
N GLY A 20 -1.32 -9.32 12.80
CA GLY A 20 -0.63 -10.38 13.55
C GLY A 20 -0.94 -11.78 13.02
N GLU A 21 -1.16 -11.93 11.72
CA GLU A 21 -1.30 -13.23 11.09
C GLU A 21 0.08 -13.86 10.89
N GLY A 22 0.30 -15.03 11.53
CA GLY A 22 1.59 -15.74 11.47
C GLY A 22 2.63 -15.26 12.48
N GLY A 23 2.30 -14.33 13.38
CA GLY A 23 3.18 -13.81 14.43
C GLY A 23 2.55 -12.68 15.25
N PRO A 24 3.28 -12.03 16.16
CA PRO A 24 2.79 -10.81 16.79
C PRO A 24 2.57 -9.70 15.75
N ALA A 25 1.54 -8.88 15.95
CA ALA A 25 1.28 -7.75 15.07
C ALA A 25 2.45 -6.76 15.05
N ASP A 26 2.88 -6.36 13.86
CA ASP A 26 3.94 -5.38 13.65
C ASP A 26 3.44 -4.29 12.70
N ALA A 27 2.90 -3.22 13.29
CA ALA A 27 2.41 -2.07 12.55
C ALA A 27 3.54 -1.29 11.85
N GLN A 28 4.78 -1.34 12.35
CA GLN A 28 5.90 -0.65 11.70
C GLN A 28 6.31 -1.37 10.42
N GLU A 29 6.47 -2.69 10.51
CA GLU A 29 6.82 -3.51 9.35
C GLU A 29 5.67 -3.51 8.33
N ALA A 30 4.42 -3.62 8.77
CA ALA A 30 3.25 -3.46 7.90
C ALA A 30 3.29 -2.15 7.11
N ARG A 31 3.59 -1.03 7.77
CA ARG A 31 3.68 0.28 7.11
C ARG A 31 4.81 0.31 6.07
N ARG A 32 5.96 -0.32 6.32
CA ARG A 32 7.06 -0.42 5.34
C ARG A 32 6.63 -1.15 4.07
N TRP A 33 5.93 -2.27 4.20
CA TRP A 33 5.42 -3.03 3.05
C TRP A 33 4.35 -2.27 2.27
N LEU A 34 3.52 -1.48 2.95
CA LEU A 34 2.58 -0.54 2.32
C LEU A 34 3.30 0.55 1.52
N GLU A 35 4.34 1.16 2.10
CA GLU A 35 5.16 2.16 1.42
C GLU A 35 5.79 1.59 0.14
N LEU A 36 6.41 0.41 0.21
CA LEU A 36 6.97 -0.27 -0.97
C LEU A 36 5.90 -0.58 -2.03
N ALA A 37 4.72 -1.06 -1.63
CA ALA A 37 3.63 -1.28 -2.57
C ALA A 37 3.15 0.04 -3.20
N GLY A 38 3.12 1.13 -2.44
CA GLY A 38 2.78 2.46 -2.93
C GLY A 38 3.82 3.03 -3.90
N GLU A 39 5.12 2.81 -3.65
CA GLU A 39 6.21 3.16 -4.58
C GLU A 39 6.10 2.43 -5.92
N LEU A 40 5.53 1.22 -5.92
CA LEU A 40 5.23 0.46 -7.13
C LEU A 40 3.91 0.88 -7.79
N GLU A 41 3.36 2.03 -7.41
CA GLU A 41 2.09 2.56 -7.91
C GLU A 41 0.94 1.58 -7.68
N TYR A 42 0.90 0.90 -6.53
CA TYR A 42 -0.24 0.06 -6.17
C TYR A 42 -1.34 0.90 -5.53
N PRO A 43 -2.50 1.06 -6.19
CA PRO A 43 -3.53 1.97 -5.73
C PRO A 43 -4.05 1.67 -4.32
N GLU A 44 -4.28 0.39 -4.02
CA GLU A 44 -4.84 -0.06 -2.76
C GLU A 44 -3.88 0.24 -1.59
N ALA A 45 -2.56 0.15 -1.83
CA ALA A 45 -1.57 0.54 -0.83
C ALA A 45 -1.51 2.05 -0.62
N LEU A 46 -1.54 2.84 -1.71
CA LEU A 46 -1.56 4.31 -1.63
C LEU A 46 -2.82 4.82 -0.91
N GLN A 47 -3.98 4.21 -1.14
CA GLN A 47 -5.21 4.53 -0.42
C GLN A 47 -5.08 4.24 1.07
N GLN A 48 -4.53 3.08 1.44
CA GLN A 48 -4.38 2.70 2.83
C GLN A 48 -3.33 3.56 3.56
N LEU A 49 -2.23 3.94 2.89
CA LEU A 49 -1.29 4.94 3.39
C LEU A 49 -1.96 6.30 3.61
N ALA A 50 -2.83 6.73 2.69
CA ALA A 50 -3.55 8.00 2.83
C ALA A 50 -4.48 8.01 4.06
N MET A 51 -5.13 6.87 4.36
CA MET A 51 -5.98 6.74 5.55
C MET A 51 -5.18 6.75 6.86
N LEU A 52 -3.93 6.28 6.83
CA LEU A 52 -3.04 6.22 8.00
C LEU A 52 -2.24 7.51 8.20
N GLU A 53 -2.22 8.41 7.21
CA GLU A 53 -1.43 9.64 7.25
C GLU A 53 -2.17 10.75 8.01
N PRO A 54 -1.62 11.26 9.13
CA PRO A 54 -2.24 12.32 9.91
C PRO A 54 -2.22 13.69 9.22
N ASP A 55 -1.27 13.94 8.31
CA ASP A 55 -1.23 15.19 7.56
C ASP A 55 -2.22 15.13 6.36
N PRO A 56 -3.30 15.93 6.36
CA PRO A 56 -4.29 15.89 5.31
C PRO A 56 -3.72 16.26 3.94
N ARG A 57 -2.66 17.07 3.88
CA ARG A 57 -2.02 17.44 2.60
C ARG A 57 -1.29 16.24 2.00
N LYS A 58 -0.59 15.47 2.83
CA LYS A 58 0.09 14.24 2.40
C LYS A 58 -0.91 13.14 2.05
N ALA A 59 -1.97 12.99 2.85
CA ALA A 59 -3.06 12.07 2.56
C ALA A 59 -3.69 12.37 1.18
N GLU A 60 -3.91 13.65 0.87
CA GLU A 60 -4.44 14.07 -0.43
C GLU A 60 -3.46 13.75 -1.58
N LEU A 61 -2.16 13.97 -1.39
CA LEU A 61 -1.14 13.59 -2.39
C LEU A 61 -1.15 12.08 -2.67
N LEU A 62 -1.22 11.26 -1.62
CA LEU A 62 -1.32 9.80 -1.73
C LEU A 62 -2.60 9.36 -2.45
N MET A 63 -3.75 10.00 -2.16
CA MET A 63 -5.00 9.73 -2.87
C MET A 63 -4.94 10.10 -4.35
N ARG A 64 -4.29 11.22 -4.70
CA ARG A 64 -4.08 11.62 -6.09
C ARG A 64 -3.19 10.61 -6.83
N GLN A 65 -2.12 10.13 -6.19
CA GLN A 65 -1.26 9.08 -6.73
C GLN A 65 -2.04 7.76 -6.93
N ALA A 66 -2.88 7.38 -5.96
CA ALA A 66 -3.73 6.19 -6.09
C ALA A 66 -4.66 6.29 -7.31
N ALA A 67 -5.31 7.44 -7.48
CA ALA A 67 -6.19 7.69 -8.62
C ALA A 67 -5.43 7.62 -9.95
N HIS A 68 -4.22 8.17 -10.02
CA HIS A 68 -3.36 8.08 -11.20
C HIS A 68 -2.99 6.63 -11.54
N ALA A 69 -2.55 5.88 -10.54
CA ALA A 69 -2.19 4.46 -10.70
C ALA A 69 -3.36 3.61 -11.22
N MET A 70 -4.59 3.89 -10.76
CA MET A 70 -5.80 3.21 -11.26
C MET A 70 -6.07 3.50 -12.73
N MET A 71 -5.77 4.72 -13.21
CA MET A 71 -5.98 5.11 -14.61
C MET A 71 -4.99 4.43 -15.57
N HIS A 72 -3.80 4.06 -15.09
CA HIS A 72 -2.73 3.46 -15.90
C HIS A 72 -2.70 1.92 -15.85
N ARG A 73 -3.63 1.25 -15.16
CA ARG A 73 -3.68 -0.21 -15.10
C ARG A 73 -4.14 -0.75 -16.47
N PRO A 74 -3.25 -1.38 -17.27
CA PRO A 74 -3.69 -2.03 -18.50
C PRO A 74 -4.65 -3.15 -18.12
N ARG A 75 -5.79 -3.22 -18.83
CA ARG A 75 -6.80 -4.27 -18.66
C ARG A 75 -6.24 -5.64 -18.98
#